data_AF-J5VFX7-F1
#
_entry.id   AF-J5VFX7-F1
#
_cell.length_a   1.000
_cell.length_b   1.000
_cell.length_c   1.000
_cell.angle_alpha   90.00
_cell.angle_beta   90.00
_cell.angle_gamma   90.00
#
_symmetry.space_group_name_H-M   'P 1'
#
loop_
_entity.id
_entity.type
_entity.pdbx_description
1 polymer ?
#
loop_
_entity_poly.entity_id
_entity_poly.type
_entity_poly.pdbx_seq_one_letter_code
_entity_poly.pdbx_strand_id
1 'polypeptide(L)'
;MNLWHMQLHPTGATTWTAKDTRHIVATGYIGCSGKVIQTFGKLLVGDLVLVRYGAQVVALAAVEDTPRLLRDYEKHPLHWFTHGCRVKPLANYDNLKIGGRGWYLPTTLQQIKPENEVAYTFVKDLWEKTDTRLLFPVDFNELMTHDLVLFSQKDERENVCGEPIPLYEGLKVDIYTDDGDDKGNRDDLVASGYVTANKTGHYPHVKWCCRIDEKGIRSESEVK
;
A
#
# COMPACT_ATOMS: atom_id res chain seq x y z
N MET A 1 1.99 0.32 -14.30
CA MET A 1 2.62 -0.08 -13.02
C MET A 1 3.49 -1.31 -13.26
N ASN A 2 4.79 -1.23 -12.99
CA ASN A 2 5.69 -2.38 -13.03
C ASN A 2 5.88 -2.98 -11.63
N LEU A 3 6.20 -4.26 -11.57
CA LEU A 3 6.51 -4.97 -10.32
C LEU A 3 8.01 -5.19 -10.20
N TRP A 4 8.55 -4.90 -9.02
CA TRP A 4 9.95 -5.04 -8.70
C TRP A 4 10.11 -5.78 -7.39
N HIS A 5 11.27 -6.38 -7.18
CA HIS A 5 11.66 -6.79 -5.84
C HIS A 5 13.11 -6.46 -5.55
N MET A 6 13.34 -6.09 -4.30
CA MET A 6 14.58 -5.47 -3.87
C MET A 6 15.11 -6.13 -2.61
N GLN A 7 16.39 -6.51 -2.61
CA GLN A 7 17.19 -6.73 -1.42
C GLN A 7 17.68 -5.36 -0.95
N LEU A 8 17.14 -4.84 0.15
CA LEU A 8 17.53 -3.54 0.70
C LEU A 8 18.46 -3.75 1.89
N HIS A 9 19.69 -4.17 1.59
CA HIS A 9 20.71 -4.52 2.57
C HIS A 9 22.11 -4.21 2.00
N PRO A 10 23.02 -3.61 2.80
CA PRO A 10 24.39 -3.39 2.37
C PRO A 10 25.12 -4.74 2.21
N THR A 11 25.67 -4.98 1.02
CA THR A 11 26.40 -6.22 0.73
C THR A 11 27.52 -6.45 1.75
N GLY A 12 27.51 -7.61 2.41
CA GLY A 12 28.53 -8.00 3.40
C GLY A 12 28.28 -7.53 4.84
N ALA A 13 27.19 -6.79 5.12
CA ALA A 13 26.87 -6.40 6.49
C ALA A 13 26.24 -7.56 7.28
N THR A 14 27.04 -8.23 8.11
CA THR A 14 26.63 -9.42 8.89
C THR A 14 25.79 -9.12 10.12
N THR A 15 25.79 -7.87 10.60
CA THR A 15 25.06 -7.44 11.80
C THR A 15 23.64 -6.95 11.51
N TRP A 16 23.29 -6.78 10.23
CA TRP A 16 22.00 -6.25 9.83
C TRP A 16 20.92 -7.32 9.88
N THR A 17 19.69 -6.88 10.09
CA THR A 17 18.50 -7.71 10.20
C THR A 17 17.37 -7.17 9.31
N ALA A 18 16.28 -7.93 9.21
CA ALA A 18 15.06 -7.46 8.59
C ALA A 18 14.50 -6.19 9.27
N LYS A 19 14.77 -5.99 10.58
CA LYS A 19 14.36 -4.79 11.32
C LYS A 19 15.05 -3.53 10.79
N ASP A 20 16.35 -3.62 10.48
CA ASP A 20 17.11 -2.49 9.92
C ASP A 20 16.58 -2.12 8.54
N THR A 21 16.27 -3.13 7.73
CA THR A 21 15.62 -2.94 6.42
C THR A 21 14.29 -2.21 6.56
N ARG A 22 13.48 -2.60 7.55
CA ARG A 22 12.19 -1.95 7.84
C ARG A 22 12.36 -0.50 8.28
N HIS A 23 13.33 -0.21 9.12
CA HIS A 23 13.62 1.15 9.55
C HIS A 23 14.02 2.04 8.37
N ILE A 24 14.73 1.52 7.36
CA ILE A 24 15.00 2.27 6.12
C ILE A 24 13.69 2.56 5.39
N VAL A 25 12.86 1.55 5.14
CA VAL A 25 11.59 1.78 4.42
C VAL A 25 10.71 2.79 5.16
N ALA A 26 10.74 2.78 6.51
CA ALA A 26 10.02 3.74 7.35
C ALA A 26 10.54 5.19 7.24
N THR A 27 11.75 5.43 6.72
CA THR A 27 12.19 6.80 6.39
C THR A 27 11.55 7.33 5.10
N GLY A 28 10.79 6.48 4.39
CA GLY A 28 10.17 6.82 3.11
C GLY A 28 11.12 6.71 1.92
N TYR A 29 12.23 5.98 2.05
CA TYR A 29 13.22 5.83 0.98
C TYR A 29 13.60 4.36 0.72
N ILE A 30 13.96 4.10 -0.54
CA ILE A 30 14.76 2.93 -0.93
C ILE A 30 15.93 3.39 -1.77
N GLY A 31 16.97 2.57 -1.89
CA GLY A 31 18.08 2.92 -2.75
C GLY A 31 19.20 1.90 -2.87
N CYS A 32 20.13 2.20 -3.76
CA CYS A 32 21.24 1.32 -4.10
C CYS A 32 22.53 2.09 -4.42
N SER A 33 23.63 1.34 -4.53
CA SER A 33 24.93 1.85 -4.95
C SER A 33 25.57 0.91 -5.98
N GLY A 34 26.52 1.44 -6.75
CA GLY A 34 27.33 0.64 -7.68
C GLY A 34 26.61 0.24 -8.96
N LYS A 35 26.90 -0.96 -9.47
CA LYS A 35 26.52 -1.38 -10.85
C LYS A 35 25.01 -1.42 -11.10
N VAL A 36 24.20 -1.59 -10.05
CA VAL A 36 22.74 -1.70 -10.18
C VAL A 36 22.02 -0.36 -10.36
N ILE A 37 22.73 0.78 -10.23
CA ILE A 37 22.16 2.12 -10.37
C ILE A 37 21.42 2.28 -11.71
N GLN A 38 21.98 1.76 -12.82
CA GLN A 38 21.32 1.86 -14.13
C GLN A 38 19.98 1.11 -14.18
N THR A 39 19.87 -0.02 -13.48
CA THR A 39 18.60 -0.77 -13.37
C THR A 39 17.65 -0.07 -12.41
N PHE A 40 18.15 0.42 -11.28
CA PHE A 40 17.37 1.17 -10.30
C PHE A 40 16.78 2.45 -10.92
N GLY A 41 17.51 3.13 -11.81
CA GLY A 41 17.05 4.29 -12.57
C GLY A 41 15.88 4.03 -13.52
N LYS A 42 15.44 2.78 -13.69
CA LYS A 42 14.27 2.41 -14.50
C LYS A 42 12.97 2.37 -13.69
N LEU A 43 13.02 2.56 -12.37
CA LEU A 43 11.81 2.67 -11.55
C LEU A 43 11.02 3.91 -11.97
N LEU A 44 9.71 3.74 -12.13
CA LEU A 44 8.77 4.81 -12.45
C LEU A 44 7.85 5.11 -11.26
N VAL A 45 7.31 6.33 -11.20
CA VAL A 45 6.28 6.68 -10.21
C VAL A 45 5.08 5.74 -10.37
N GLY A 46 4.59 5.23 -9.25
CA GLY A 46 3.51 4.23 -9.21
C GLY A 46 3.97 2.78 -9.41
N ASP A 47 5.25 2.51 -9.66
CA ASP A 47 5.76 1.13 -9.61
C ASP A 47 5.70 0.57 -8.19
N LEU A 48 5.52 -0.75 -8.08
CA LEU A 48 5.53 -1.47 -6.81
C LEU A 48 6.86 -2.16 -6.59
N VAL A 49 7.38 -2.04 -5.37
CA VAL A 49 8.62 -2.67 -4.93
C VAL A 49 8.35 -3.56 -3.74
N LEU A 50 8.50 -4.87 -3.94
CA LEU A 50 8.56 -5.85 -2.86
C LEU A 50 9.95 -5.77 -2.19
N VAL A 51 10.02 -5.14 -1.02
CA VAL A 51 11.28 -4.94 -0.28
C VAL A 51 11.56 -6.14 0.62
N ARG A 52 12.81 -6.62 0.58
CA ARG A 52 13.23 -7.90 1.16
C ARG A 52 14.50 -7.79 1.99
N TYR A 53 14.62 -8.68 2.96
CA TYR A 53 15.86 -9.08 3.61
C TYR A 53 16.08 -10.59 3.40
N GLY A 54 16.89 -10.94 2.40
CA GLY A 54 17.02 -12.31 1.93
C GLY A 54 15.71 -12.80 1.32
N ALA A 55 15.24 -13.94 1.82
CA ALA A 55 13.93 -14.51 1.48
C ALA A 55 12.76 -13.87 2.25
N GLN A 56 13.03 -13.10 3.31
CA GLN A 56 11.98 -12.46 4.10
C GLN A 56 11.46 -11.21 3.38
N VAL A 57 10.16 -11.14 3.16
CA VAL A 57 9.48 -9.93 2.69
C VAL A 57 9.31 -9.00 3.88
N VAL A 58 9.77 -7.76 3.74
CA VAL A 58 9.74 -6.75 4.80
C VAL A 58 8.58 -5.79 4.57
N ALA A 59 8.39 -5.35 3.32
CA ALA A 59 7.36 -4.40 2.96
C ALA A 59 6.97 -4.51 1.49
N LEU A 60 5.76 -4.05 1.18
CA LEU A 60 5.37 -3.64 -0.17
C LEU A 60 5.34 -2.11 -0.19
N ALA A 61 5.96 -1.48 -1.17
CA ALA A 61 6.05 -0.02 -1.25
C ALA A 61 5.76 0.48 -2.69
N ALA A 62 5.14 1.65 -2.80
CA ALA A 62 4.92 2.34 -4.07
C ALA A 62 5.97 3.43 -4.27
N VAL A 63 6.51 3.54 -5.48
CA VAL A 63 7.47 4.59 -5.86
C VAL A 63 6.75 5.94 -6.00
N GLU A 64 7.24 6.96 -5.30
CA GLU A 64 6.64 8.32 -5.30
C GLU A 64 7.45 9.33 -6.12
N ASP A 65 8.74 9.08 -6.38
CA ASP A 65 9.55 9.95 -7.21
C ASP A 65 10.64 9.21 -7.99
N THR A 66 11.32 9.95 -8.87
CA THR A 66 12.34 9.39 -9.75
C THR A 66 13.65 9.12 -9.00
N PRO A 67 14.25 7.94 -9.21
CA PRO A 67 15.60 7.62 -8.76
C PRO A 67 16.64 8.69 -9.10
N ARG A 68 17.44 9.08 -8.11
CA ARG A 68 18.48 10.10 -8.26
C ARG A 68 19.64 9.86 -7.31
N LEU A 69 20.75 10.56 -7.55
CA LEU A 69 21.81 10.70 -6.57
C LEU A 69 21.27 11.45 -5.35
N LEU A 70 21.42 10.87 -4.16
CA LEU A 70 20.99 11.49 -2.91
C LEU A 70 21.93 12.63 -2.53
N ARG A 71 21.34 13.75 -2.12
CA ARG A 71 22.08 14.90 -1.62
C ARG A 71 22.44 14.71 -0.15
N ASP A 72 23.41 15.48 0.34
CA ASP A 72 23.95 15.31 1.69
C ASP A 72 22.90 15.47 2.80
N TYR A 73 21.87 16.30 2.60
CA TYR A 73 20.77 16.45 3.56
C TYR A 73 19.74 15.30 3.52
N GLU A 74 19.75 14.47 2.47
CA GLU A 74 18.91 13.25 2.36
C GLU A 74 19.64 12.01 2.93
N LYS A 75 20.89 12.17 3.36
CA LYS A 75 21.69 11.09 3.98
C LYS A 75 21.23 10.87 5.42
N HIS A 76 20.31 9.94 5.60
CA HIS A 76 19.98 9.38 6.91
C HIS A 76 21.09 8.40 7.35
N PRO A 77 21.36 8.21 8.66
CA PRO A 77 22.36 7.24 9.12
C PRO A 77 22.16 5.80 8.63
N LEU A 78 20.92 5.46 8.25
CA LEU A 78 20.57 4.14 7.69
C LEU A 78 20.71 4.07 6.15
N HIS A 79 20.84 5.21 5.47
CA HIS A 79 20.96 5.28 4.00
C HIS A 79 22.42 5.06 3.60
N TRP A 80 22.84 3.78 3.55
CA TRP A 80 24.17 3.37 3.08
C TRP A 80 24.36 3.56 1.56
N PHE A 81 23.28 3.84 0.84
CA PHE A 81 23.24 3.93 -0.61
C PHE A 81 23.46 5.36 -1.13
N THR A 82 23.99 5.45 -2.35
CA THR A 82 24.27 6.73 -3.02
C THR A 82 23.09 7.21 -3.85
N HIS A 83 22.32 6.30 -4.44
CA HIS A 83 21.14 6.63 -5.23
C HIS A 83 19.88 6.13 -4.53
N GLY A 84 18.83 6.92 -4.55
CA GLY A 84 17.56 6.56 -3.95
C GLY A 84 16.38 7.28 -4.59
N CYS A 85 15.18 6.84 -4.21
CA CYS A 85 13.92 7.51 -4.49
C CYS A 85 13.01 7.41 -3.27
N ARG A 86 12.03 8.30 -3.21
CA ARG A 86 10.96 8.26 -2.21
C ARG A 86 9.98 7.14 -2.53
N VAL A 87 9.52 6.49 -1.47
CA VAL A 87 8.49 5.47 -1.53
C VAL A 87 7.47 5.66 -0.43
N LYS A 88 6.23 5.27 -0.72
CA LYS A 88 5.17 5.10 0.27
C LYS A 88 5.13 3.63 0.69
N PRO A 89 5.43 3.29 1.95
CA PRO A 89 5.18 1.94 2.46
C PRO A 89 3.66 1.68 2.44
N LEU A 90 3.25 0.62 1.77
CA LEU A 90 1.85 0.24 1.62
C LEU A 90 1.47 -0.82 2.68
N ALA A 91 2.36 -1.78 2.91
CA ALA A 91 2.21 -2.81 3.92
C ALA A 91 3.57 -3.23 4.48
N ASN A 92 3.59 -3.68 5.73
CA ASN A 92 4.74 -4.28 6.40
C ASN A 92 4.44 -5.74 6.75
N TYR A 93 5.45 -6.60 6.66
CA TYR A 93 5.31 -8.02 6.95
C TYR A 93 6.41 -8.49 7.91
N ASP A 94 6.01 -9.20 8.96
CA ASP A 94 6.96 -9.77 9.92
C ASP A 94 7.35 -11.20 9.56
N ASN A 95 6.38 -12.02 9.15
CA ASN A 95 6.57 -13.46 9.01
C ASN A 95 6.46 -13.97 7.56
N LEU A 96 6.35 -13.06 6.58
CA LEU A 96 6.20 -13.43 5.18
C LEU A 96 7.54 -13.78 4.53
N LYS A 97 7.61 -14.94 3.89
CA LYS A 97 8.81 -15.42 3.20
C LYS A 97 8.47 -15.86 1.77
N ILE A 98 9.42 -15.65 0.87
CA ILE A 98 9.34 -16.04 -0.54
C ILE A 98 10.55 -16.90 -0.92
N GLY A 99 10.36 -17.83 -1.84
CA GLY A 99 11.42 -18.74 -2.28
C GLY A 99 10.87 -19.95 -3.03
N GLY A 100 11.77 -20.81 -3.53
CA GLY A 100 11.40 -21.98 -4.31
C GLY A 100 11.22 -21.69 -5.80
N ARG A 101 10.57 -22.62 -6.51
CA ARG A 101 10.36 -22.53 -7.96
C ARG A 101 9.57 -21.25 -8.30
N GLY A 102 10.06 -20.47 -9.26
CA GLY A 102 9.48 -19.18 -9.65
C GLY A 102 10.11 -17.97 -8.94
N TRP A 103 10.93 -18.17 -7.92
CA TRP A 103 11.65 -17.08 -7.25
C TRP A 103 13.13 -17.11 -7.58
N TYR A 104 13.60 -16.06 -8.26
CA TYR A 104 15.02 -15.74 -8.38
C TYR A 104 15.29 -14.48 -7.58
N LEU A 105 16.02 -14.59 -6.47
CA LEU A 105 16.24 -13.47 -5.55
C LEU A 105 17.50 -12.69 -5.93
N PRO A 106 17.40 -11.47 -6.51
CA PRO A 106 18.56 -10.68 -6.88
C PRO A 106 19.28 -10.18 -5.62
N THR A 107 20.59 -9.97 -5.77
CA THR A 107 21.43 -9.37 -4.74
C THR A 107 21.07 -7.92 -4.43
N THR A 108 20.38 -7.22 -5.34
CA THR A 108 19.87 -5.86 -5.09
C THR A 108 18.49 -5.62 -5.68
N LEU A 109 18.32 -5.51 -6.99
CA LEU A 109 17.02 -5.16 -7.60
C LEU A 109 16.82 -5.91 -8.91
N GLN A 110 15.60 -6.36 -9.14
CA GLN A 110 15.16 -6.89 -10.43
C GLN A 110 13.69 -6.57 -10.67
N GLN A 111 13.33 -6.38 -11.95
CA GLN A 111 11.94 -6.30 -12.36
C GLN A 111 11.34 -7.70 -12.40
N ILE A 112 10.20 -7.88 -11.76
CA ILE A 112 9.37 -9.08 -11.90
C ILE A 112 8.56 -8.91 -13.17
N LYS A 113 8.87 -9.72 -14.18
CA LYS A 113 8.17 -9.68 -15.46
C LYS A 113 6.90 -10.54 -15.43
N PRO A 114 5.86 -10.20 -16.20
CA PRO A 114 4.61 -10.96 -16.24
C PRO A 114 4.77 -12.44 -16.58
N GLU A 115 5.81 -12.81 -17.34
CA GLU A 115 6.08 -14.21 -17.71
C GLU A 115 6.53 -15.06 -16.51
N ASN A 116 6.95 -14.43 -15.41
CA ASN A 116 7.14 -15.12 -14.13
C ASN A 116 5.83 -15.08 -13.32
N GLU A 117 4.86 -15.87 -13.76
CA GLU A 117 3.50 -15.91 -13.18
C GLU A 117 3.51 -16.09 -11.65
N VAL A 118 4.41 -16.93 -11.12
CA VAL A 118 4.49 -17.20 -9.67
C VAL A 118 4.81 -15.93 -8.87
N ALA A 119 5.89 -15.23 -9.24
CA ALA A 119 6.29 -14.01 -8.52
C ALA A 119 5.37 -12.84 -8.86
N TYR A 120 4.89 -12.76 -10.10
CA TYR A 120 4.04 -11.67 -10.55
C TYR A 120 2.67 -11.70 -9.86
N THR A 121 1.97 -12.84 -9.88
CA THR A 121 0.69 -13.03 -9.20
C THR A 121 0.83 -12.81 -7.71
N PHE A 122 1.89 -13.33 -7.07
CA PHE A 122 2.11 -13.11 -5.64
C PHE A 122 2.16 -11.62 -5.26
N VAL A 123 2.92 -10.80 -5.99
CA VAL A 123 3.03 -9.36 -5.69
C VAL A 123 1.73 -8.64 -6.03
N LYS A 124 1.03 -9.05 -7.09
CA LYS A 124 -0.29 -8.52 -7.46
C LYS A 124 -1.33 -8.79 -6.36
N ASP A 125 -1.39 -10.01 -5.85
CA ASP A 125 -2.30 -10.39 -4.76
C ASP A 125 -1.99 -9.63 -3.47
N LEU A 126 -0.70 -9.41 -3.16
CA LEU A 126 -0.31 -8.56 -2.02
C LEU A 126 -0.73 -7.11 -2.22
N TRP A 127 -0.57 -6.58 -3.43
CA TRP A 127 -1.02 -5.23 -3.77
C TRP A 127 -2.53 -5.12 -3.65
N GLU A 128 -3.29 -6.00 -4.29
CA GLU A 128 -4.75 -6.00 -4.22
C GLU A 128 -5.24 -6.09 -2.78
N LYS A 129 -4.64 -6.97 -1.95
CA LYS A 129 -4.95 -7.01 -0.51
C LYS A 129 -4.60 -5.73 0.24
N THR A 130 -3.59 -4.99 -0.20
CA THR A 130 -3.13 -3.76 0.45
C THR A 130 -3.95 -2.55 0.02
N ASP A 131 -4.25 -2.45 -1.27
CA ASP A 131 -5.11 -1.45 -1.90
C ASP A 131 -6.54 -1.58 -1.36
N THR A 132 -7.02 -2.82 -1.23
CA THR A 132 -8.33 -3.11 -0.64
C THR A 132 -8.32 -3.23 0.89
N ARG A 133 -7.17 -3.12 1.56
CA ARG A 133 -7.09 -3.31 3.02
C ARG A 133 -7.91 -2.27 3.78
N LEU A 134 -7.98 -1.07 3.23
CA LEU A 134 -8.78 0.01 3.77
C LEU A 134 -10.04 0.25 2.94
N LEU A 135 -10.46 -0.73 2.14
CA LEU A 135 -11.73 -0.75 1.44
C LEU A 135 -12.77 -1.45 2.31
N PHE A 136 -13.88 -0.76 2.56
CA PHE A 136 -14.97 -1.29 3.38
C PHE A 136 -16.30 -1.21 2.64
N PRO A 137 -17.13 -2.27 2.69
CA PRO A 137 -18.50 -2.16 2.22
C PRO A 137 -19.25 -1.21 3.16
N VAL A 138 -20.08 -0.34 2.61
CA VAL A 138 -21.04 0.51 3.35
C VAL A 138 -22.40 0.41 2.68
N ASP A 139 -23.42 1.02 3.29
CA ASP A 139 -24.69 1.29 2.61
C ASP A 139 -24.79 2.81 2.42
N PHE A 140 -24.64 3.28 1.18
CA PHE A 140 -24.81 4.71 0.89
C PHE A 140 -26.26 5.21 1.08
N ASN A 141 -27.25 4.33 1.24
CA ASN A 141 -28.58 4.74 1.66
C ASN A 141 -28.64 5.14 3.15
N GLU A 142 -27.61 4.80 3.93
CA GLU A 142 -27.44 5.21 5.33
C GLU A 142 -26.60 6.49 5.49
N LEU A 143 -26.57 7.35 4.47
CA LEU A 143 -26.02 8.70 4.57
C LEU A 143 -26.82 9.52 5.59
N MET A 144 -26.14 10.05 6.60
CA MET A 144 -26.73 10.99 7.57
C MET A 144 -26.74 12.42 7.03
N THR A 145 -25.74 12.77 6.25
CA THR A 145 -25.63 14.02 5.46
C THR A 145 -25.01 13.66 4.10
N HIS A 146 -24.93 14.63 3.18
CA HIS A 146 -24.36 14.41 1.84
C HIS A 146 -22.93 13.84 1.83
N ASP A 147 -22.19 14.00 2.92
CA ASP A 147 -20.78 13.63 3.07
C ASP A 147 -20.51 12.69 4.26
N LEU A 148 -21.53 12.17 4.96
CA LEU A 148 -21.32 11.44 6.21
C LEU A 148 -22.16 10.16 6.26
N VAL A 149 -21.49 9.01 6.21
CA VAL A 149 -22.12 7.68 6.25
C VAL A 149 -21.86 6.98 7.58
N LEU A 150 -22.83 6.19 8.06
CA LEU A 150 -22.64 5.31 9.22
C LEU A 150 -21.53 4.29 8.92
N PHE A 151 -20.61 4.08 9.88
CA PHE A 151 -19.41 3.29 9.59
C PHE A 151 -19.09 2.20 10.60
N SER A 152 -19.18 2.36 11.92
CA SER A 152 -19.02 1.21 12.82
C SER A 152 -19.59 1.46 14.21
N GLN A 153 -20.10 0.40 14.84
CA GLN A 153 -20.49 0.40 16.25
C GLN A 153 -19.32 0.09 17.19
N LYS A 154 -18.22 -0.49 16.68
CA LYS A 154 -17.04 -0.94 17.43
C LYS A 154 -15.79 -0.19 16.99
N ASP A 155 -14.72 -0.26 17.81
CA ASP A 155 -13.38 0.27 17.46
C ASP A 155 -12.62 -0.55 16.42
N GLU A 156 -13.30 -1.49 15.78
CA GLU A 156 -12.79 -2.27 14.67
C GLU A 156 -13.91 -2.48 13.66
N ARG A 157 -13.56 -2.61 12.39
CA ARG A 157 -14.47 -3.02 11.32
C ARG A 157 -13.75 -3.99 10.39
N GLU A 158 -14.47 -4.99 9.93
CA GLU A 158 -13.96 -5.93 8.94
C GLU A 158 -13.92 -5.25 7.56
N ASN A 159 -12.76 -5.31 6.88
CA ASN A 159 -12.61 -4.84 5.50
C ASN A 159 -13.13 -5.89 4.49
N VAL A 160 -13.06 -5.59 3.19
CA VAL A 160 -13.44 -6.55 2.14
C VAL A 160 -12.59 -7.83 2.10
N CYS A 161 -11.42 -7.83 2.73
CA CYS A 161 -10.55 -9.01 2.85
C CYS A 161 -10.94 -9.92 4.04
N GLY A 162 -11.95 -9.55 4.84
CA GLY A 162 -12.28 -10.28 6.07
C GLY A 162 -11.35 -9.98 7.25
N GLU A 163 -10.52 -8.93 7.16
CA GLU A 163 -9.58 -8.55 8.23
C GLU A 163 -10.21 -7.50 9.16
N PRO A 164 -10.16 -7.69 10.50
CA PRO A 164 -10.58 -6.66 11.44
C PRO A 164 -9.53 -5.53 11.49
N ILE A 165 -9.93 -4.33 11.05
CA ILE A 165 -9.08 -3.14 11.06
C ILE A 165 -9.45 -2.25 12.25
N PRO A 166 -8.51 -1.91 13.14
CA PRO A 166 -8.73 -0.94 14.21
C PRO A 166 -9.07 0.45 13.64
N LEU A 167 -10.12 1.06 14.16
CA LEU A 167 -10.62 2.37 13.76
C LEU A 167 -10.16 3.45 14.73
N TYR A 168 -9.80 4.60 14.17
CA TYR A 168 -9.46 5.80 14.93
C TYR A 168 -9.77 7.05 14.12
N GLU A 169 -10.00 8.16 14.81
CA GLU A 169 -10.26 9.47 14.19
C GLU A 169 -9.17 9.84 13.18
N GLY A 170 -9.56 10.17 11.96
CA GLY A 170 -8.67 10.56 10.88
C GLY A 170 -8.07 9.42 10.05
N LEU A 171 -8.38 8.15 10.34
CA LEU A 171 -7.99 7.03 9.48
C LEU A 171 -8.62 7.22 8.09
N LYS A 172 -7.78 7.33 7.05
CA LYS A 172 -8.25 7.41 5.66
C LYS A 172 -8.67 6.02 5.17
N VAL A 173 -9.84 5.93 4.57
CA VAL A 173 -10.42 4.68 4.05
C VAL A 173 -11.06 4.91 2.69
N ASP A 174 -11.20 3.84 1.93
CA ASP A 174 -12.05 3.76 0.76
C ASP A 174 -13.31 2.96 1.12
N ILE A 175 -14.43 3.33 0.54
CA ILE A 175 -15.73 2.72 0.82
C ILE A 175 -16.48 2.48 -0.47
N TYR A 176 -17.30 1.43 -0.49
CA TYR A 176 -18.12 1.09 -1.66
C TYR A 176 -19.47 0.47 -1.28
N THR A 177 -20.40 0.52 -2.22
CA THR A 177 -21.66 -0.23 -2.22
C THR A 177 -21.82 -0.86 -3.59
N ASP A 178 -22.26 -2.11 -3.64
CA ASP A 178 -22.57 -2.77 -4.91
C ASP A 178 -23.65 -1.99 -5.67
N ASP A 179 -23.40 -1.64 -6.93
CA ASP A 179 -24.34 -0.92 -7.80
C ASP A 179 -24.19 -1.37 -9.26
N GLY A 180 -25.12 -0.98 -10.13
CA GLY A 180 -25.13 -1.36 -11.55
C GLY A 180 -25.29 -0.17 -12.49
N ASP A 181 -24.66 -0.26 -13.67
CA ASP A 181 -24.85 0.70 -14.75
C ASP A 181 -26.24 0.56 -15.41
N ASP A 182 -26.58 1.50 -16.30
CA ASP A 182 -27.84 1.51 -17.05
C ASP A 182 -28.04 0.27 -17.96
N LYS A 183 -27.01 -0.55 -18.16
CA LYS A 183 -27.03 -1.79 -18.94
C LYS A 183 -27.11 -3.02 -18.04
N GLY A 184 -27.17 -2.86 -16.72
CA GLY A 184 -27.20 -3.93 -15.73
C GLY A 184 -25.86 -4.61 -15.50
N ASN A 185 -24.74 -4.02 -15.95
CA ASN A 185 -23.41 -4.46 -15.57
C ASN A 185 -23.05 -3.92 -14.20
N ARG A 186 -22.24 -4.63 -13.44
CA ARG A 186 -21.71 -4.15 -12.15
C ARG A 186 -20.88 -2.88 -12.37
N ASP A 187 -21.22 -1.81 -11.66
CA ASP A 187 -20.50 -0.54 -11.62
C ASP A 187 -20.70 0.09 -10.23
N ASP A 188 -19.92 -0.41 -9.27
CA ASP A 188 -20.09 -0.08 -7.84
C ASP A 188 -19.98 1.43 -7.59
N LEU A 189 -20.75 1.92 -6.62
CA LEU A 189 -20.52 3.27 -6.09
C LEU A 189 -19.31 3.23 -5.17
N VAL A 190 -18.40 4.18 -5.34
CA VAL A 190 -17.15 4.28 -4.58
C VAL A 190 -16.93 5.69 -4.04
N ALA A 191 -16.27 5.78 -2.89
CA ALA A 191 -15.82 7.04 -2.31
C ALA A 191 -14.56 6.84 -1.46
N SER A 192 -13.79 7.91 -1.27
CA SER A 192 -12.71 7.98 -0.27
C SER A 192 -13.16 8.88 0.87
N GLY A 193 -12.70 8.60 2.09
CA GLY A 193 -13.08 9.40 3.24
C GLY A 193 -12.20 9.18 4.47
N TYR A 194 -12.60 9.81 5.57
CA TYR A 194 -11.90 9.73 6.85
C TYR A 194 -12.86 9.25 7.94
N VAL A 195 -12.38 8.31 8.76
CA VAL A 195 -13.10 7.86 9.95
C VAL A 195 -13.21 9.01 10.95
N THR A 196 -14.42 9.29 11.42
CA THR A 196 -14.72 10.33 12.40
C THR A 196 -15.65 9.81 13.49
N ALA A 197 -15.48 10.26 14.72
CA ALA A 197 -16.38 9.90 15.80
C ALA A 197 -17.78 10.47 15.54
N ASN A 198 -18.82 9.67 15.80
CA ASN A 198 -20.19 10.12 15.67
C ASN A 198 -20.51 11.18 16.75
N LYS A 199 -20.63 12.44 16.32
CA LYS A 199 -20.99 13.59 17.17
C LYS A 199 -22.32 14.21 16.76
N THR A 200 -23.09 13.54 15.91
CA THR A 200 -24.33 14.10 15.34
C THR A 200 -25.49 14.11 16.33
N GLY A 201 -25.43 13.28 17.38
CA GLY A 201 -26.57 13.03 18.28
C GLY A 201 -27.59 12.04 17.72
N HIS A 202 -27.48 11.67 16.44
CA HIS A 202 -28.27 10.62 15.80
C HIS A 202 -27.52 9.28 15.82
N TYR A 203 -28.26 8.17 15.79
CA TYR A 203 -27.71 6.81 15.84
C TYR A 203 -26.66 6.61 16.94
N PRO A 204 -27.00 6.82 18.23
CA PRO A 204 -26.01 6.83 19.33
C PRO A 204 -25.29 5.49 19.56
N HIS A 205 -25.80 4.41 18.97
CA HIS A 205 -25.17 3.08 18.97
C HIS A 205 -24.03 2.97 17.93
N VAL A 206 -23.98 3.87 16.95
CA VAL A 206 -22.88 3.97 15.98
C VAL A 206 -21.81 4.88 16.57
N LYS A 207 -20.61 4.33 16.73
CA LYS A 207 -19.45 5.02 17.30
C LYS A 207 -18.69 5.81 16.24
N TRP A 208 -18.53 5.24 15.05
CA TRP A 208 -17.74 5.78 13.96
C TRP A 208 -18.60 6.03 12.73
N CYS A 209 -18.32 7.15 12.07
CA CYS A 209 -18.83 7.51 10.75
C CYS A 209 -17.65 7.63 9.79
N CYS A 210 -17.91 7.54 8.48
CA CYS A 210 -16.94 7.91 7.47
C CYS A 210 -17.38 9.22 6.84
N ARG A 211 -16.52 10.25 6.93
CA ARG A 211 -16.73 11.52 6.24
C ARG A 211 -16.07 11.45 4.86
N ILE A 212 -16.89 11.46 3.83
CA ILE A 212 -16.49 11.41 2.43
C ILE A 212 -15.74 12.70 2.07
N ASP A 213 -14.66 12.55 1.31
CA ASP A 213 -13.84 13.68 0.87
C ASP A 213 -14.51 14.48 -0.27
N GLU A 214 -13.85 15.54 -0.70
CA GLU A 214 -14.38 16.47 -1.71
C GLU A 214 -14.67 15.84 -3.08
N LYS A 215 -14.21 14.62 -3.34
CA LYS A 215 -14.48 13.91 -4.59
C LYS A 215 -15.86 13.27 -4.62
N GLY A 216 -16.52 13.16 -3.47
CA GLY A 216 -17.87 12.60 -3.35
C GLY A 216 -17.97 11.12 -3.74
N ILE A 217 -19.22 10.65 -3.82
CA ILE A 217 -19.57 9.31 -4.30
C ILE A 217 -19.61 9.34 -5.83
N ARG A 218 -18.94 8.38 -6.46
CA ARG A 218 -18.83 8.25 -7.92
C ARG A 218 -18.98 6.79 -8.32
N SER A 219 -19.41 6.54 -9.55
CA SER A 219 -19.37 5.19 -10.11
C SER A 219 -17.92 4.74 -10.31
N GLU A 220 -17.63 3.46 -10.12
CA GLU A 220 -16.29 2.90 -10.26
C GLU A 220 -15.69 3.22 -11.64
N SER A 221 -16.51 3.20 -12.68
CA SER A 221 -16.15 3.54 -14.05
C SER A 221 -15.66 4.99 -14.25
N GLU A 222 -16.02 5.94 -13.38
CA GLU A 222 -15.59 7.34 -13.44
C GLU A 222 -14.22 7.60 -12.80
N VAL A 223 -13.70 6.63 -12.03
CA VAL A 223 -12.46 6.79 -11.23
C VAL A 223 -11.26 6.10 -11.90
N LYS A 224 -11.48 5.28 -12.92
CA LYS A 224 -10.46 4.51 -13.65
C LYS A 224 -9.62 5.33 -14.64
#